data_AF-A0A2N5N2V6-F1
#
_entry.id   AF-A0A2N5N2V6-F1
#
_cell.length_a   1.000
_cell.length_b   1.000
_cell.length_c   1.000
_cell.angle_alpha   90.00
_cell.angle_beta   90.00
_cell.angle_gamma   90.00
#
_symmetry.space_group_name_H-M   'P 1'
#
loop_
_entity.id
_entity.type
_entity.pdbx_description
1 polymer ?
#
loop_
_entity_poly.entity_id
_entity_poly.type
_entity_poly.pdbx_seq_one_letter_code
_entity_poly.pdbx_strand_id
1 'polypeptide(L)'
;MANNSGIFYIGAYGEAAEPTIYGCRLDEESGRLAVFQRLAGVEQASFLAAHPNGSILYACSEVGKTRGKPGGSVHELAIDGATGELEALGSQLTHGEHPCYVSVSPEGASLYAANYSGGNAAVFPLSSAGRLEEPASAVIENPGELGPMTSRQDKAHAHSIGPIPGTPFVYVADLGTDTVYIHRRSVDGRSLLRTSALRVEPGSGPRHAAAREGSPYMYIIGELDSHVTVARLGEDGSLEPVQRLSALPEGFAGESWAADIHLSADGRFLYVSNRGHDSIAVFEADAADGTLRLIQHESTGGSYPRNFALSPDGGWLLAANQNSGSVNVLRRDPQTGLLQGTDSVLSLPSPVCIRFL
;
A
#
# COMPACT_ATOMS: atom_id res chain seq x y z
N MET A 1 -28.89 2.12 -10.07
CA MET A 1 -27.52 1.74 -9.67
C MET A 1 -27.18 2.59 -8.47
N ALA A 2 -26.96 1.98 -7.31
CA ALA A 2 -26.60 2.74 -6.11
C ALA A 2 -25.28 3.47 -6.38
N ASN A 3 -25.19 4.73 -5.95
CA ASN A 3 -23.99 5.54 -6.15
C ASN A 3 -22.95 5.08 -5.11
N ASN A 4 -21.95 4.28 -5.53
CA ASN A 4 -20.82 3.87 -4.69
C ASN A 4 -19.86 5.03 -4.35
N SER A 5 -20.21 6.27 -4.74
CA SER A 5 -19.48 7.49 -4.38
C SER A 5 -19.21 7.54 -2.87
N GLY A 6 -17.97 7.87 -2.55
CA GLY A 6 -17.48 7.96 -1.19
C GLY A 6 -17.36 6.65 -0.41
N ILE A 7 -17.67 5.46 -0.95
CA ILE A 7 -17.48 4.20 -0.21
C ILE A 7 -15.99 3.84 -0.13
N PHE A 8 -15.55 3.49 1.06
CA PHE A 8 -14.21 2.96 1.31
C PHE A 8 -14.19 1.99 2.49
N TYR A 9 -13.12 1.22 2.57
CA TYR A 9 -12.89 0.27 3.66
C TYR A 9 -11.64 0.63 4.43
N ILE A 10 -11.67 0.40 5.73
CA ILE A 10 -10.52 0.56 6.62
C ILE A 10 -10.12 -0.80 7.16
N GLY A 11 -8.85 -1.16 7.00
CA GLY A 11 -8.21 -2.29 7.67
C GLY A 11 -7.50 -1.83 8.95
N ALA A 12 -7.55 -2.65 9.99
CA ALA A 12 -7.02 -2.37 11.31
C ALA A 12 -6.26 -3.56 11.91
N TYR A 13 -5.30 -3.27 12.78
CA TYR A 13 -4.73 -4.29 13.65
C TYR A 13 -5.71 -4.65 14.78
N GLY A 14 -5.79 -5.93 15.11
CA GLY A 14 -6.72 -6.45 16.11
C GLY A 14 -6.91 -7.97 16.04
N GLU A 15 -7.58 -8.50 17.06
CA GLU A 15 -7.93 -9.91 17.18
C GLU A 15 -9.12 -10.26 16.27
N ALA A 16 -9.19 -11.50 15.79
CA ALA A 16 -10.30 -11.95 14.94
C ALA A 16 -11.70 -11.85 15.60
N ALA A 17 -11.77 -11.83 16.93
CA ALA A 17 -13.03 -11.71 17.66
C ALA A 17 -13.62 -10.29 17.62
N GLU A 18 -12.80 -9.28 17.34
CA GLU A 18 -13.19 -7.88 17.27
C GLU A 18 -13.27 -7.40 15.82
N PRO A 19 -13.96 -6.29 15.53
CA PRO A 19 -13.93 -5.70 14.20
C PRO A 19 -12.53 -5.21 13.82
N THR A 20 -12.01 -5.73 12.71
CA THR A 20 -10.72 -5.31 12.12
C THR A 20 -10.90 -4.72 10.72
N ILE A 21 -12.08 -4.85 10.13
CA ILE A 21 -12.44 -4.23 8.85
C ILE A 21 -13.69 -3.39 9.04
N TYR A 22 -13.67 -2.17 8.52
CA TYR A 22 -14.75 -1.20 8.67
C TYR A 22 -15.21 -0.73 7.30
N GLY A 23 -16.51 -0.87 7.01
CA GLY A 23 -17.15 -0.26 5.84
C GLY A 23 -17.56 1.17 6.17
N CYS A 24 -17.04 2.12 5.39
CA CYS A 24 -17.15 3.54 5.65
C CYS A 24 -17.64 4.33 4.42
N ARG A 25 -18.22 5.50 4.68
CA ARG A 25 -18.60 6.47 3.65
C ARG A 25 -17.99 7.84 3.96
N LEU A 26 -17.43 8.45 2.93
CA LEU A 26 -16.99 9.84 2.89
C LEU A 26 -18.13 10.69 2.30
N ASP A 27 -18.52 11.72 3.02
CA ASP A 27 -19.30 12.81 2.47
C ASP A 27 -18.33 13.74 1.70
N GLU A 28 -18.37 13.71 0.38
CA GLU A 28 -17.41 14.41 -0.50
C GLU A 28 -17.53 15.95 -0.41
N GLU A 29 -18.65 16.48 0.07
CA GLU A 29 -18.84 17.94 0.22
C GLU A 29 -18.23 18.44 1.53
N SER A 30 -18.49 17.73 2.63
CA SER A 30 -18.12 18.15 3.98
C SER A 30 -16.86 17.48 4.53
N GLY A 31 -16.37 16.41 3.91
CA GLY A 31 -15.27 15.59 4.39
C GLY A 31 -15.63 14.71 5.58
N ARG A 32 -16.90 14.59 5.96
CA ARG A 32 -17.34 13.80 7.13
C ARG A 32 -17.29 12.30 6.83
N LEU A 33 -16.85 11.52 7.82
CA LEU A 33 -16.78 10.07 7.73
C LEU A 33 -17.90 9.40 8.53
N ALA A 34 -18.48 8.34 8.00
CA ALA A 34 -19.46 7.51 8.70
C ALA A 34 -19.18 6.02 8.50
N VAL A 35 -19.25 5.25 9.59
CA VAL A 35 -19.10 3.78 9.54
C VAL A 35 -20.48 3.15 9.38
N PHE A 36 -20.70 2.42 8.28
CA PHE A 36 -21.93 1.65 8.06
C PHE A 36 -21.76 0.17 8.42
N GLN A 37 -20.55 -0.37 8.42
CA GLN A 37 -20.29 -1.77 8.76
C GLN A 37 -19.04 -1.94 9.64
N ARG A 38 -19.12 -2.89 10.57
CA ARG A 38 -18.01 -3.39 11.39
C ARG A 38 -17.92 -4.90 11.19
N LEU A 39 -16.82 -5.38 10.61
CA LEU A 39 -16.63 -6.77 10.26
C LEU A 39 -15.49 -7.37 11.11
N ALA A 40 -15.84 -8.42 11.85
CA ALA A 40 -14.90 -9.28 12.57
C ALA A 40 -14.57 -10.55 11.76
N GLY A 41 -13.71 -11.41 12.29
CA GLY A 41 -13.35 -12.70 11.68
C GLY A 41 -12.08 -12.70 10.82
N VAL A 42 -11.41 -11.55 10.69
CA VAL A 42 -10.09 -11.42 10.07
C VAL A 42 -9.12 -10.90 11.12
N GLU A 43 -8.11 -11.68 11.50
CA GLU A 43 -7.10 -11.23 12.47
C GLU A 43 -6.06 -10.35 11.77
N GLN A 44 -5.64 -9.25 12.40
CA GLN A 44 -4.66 -8.31 11.86
C GLN A 44 -4.94 -7.93 10.39
N ALA A 45 -6.10 -7.34 10.10
CA ALA A 45 -6.53 -6.98 8.76
C ALA A 45 -5.76 -5.76 8.20
N SER A 46 -4.46 -5.93 7.97
CA SER A 46 -3.52 -4.80 7.93
C SER A 46 -3.38 -4.13 6.56
N PHE A 47 -3.80 -4.78 5.49
CA PHE A 47 -3.78 -4.23 4.14
C PHE A 47 -4.93 -4.77 3.30
N LEU A 48 -5.48 -3.90 2.45
CA LEU A 48 -6.67 -4.17 1.65
C LEU A 48 -6.41 -3.88 0.17
N ALA A 49 -6.97 -4.70 -0.71
CA ALA A 49 -7.04 -4.44 -2.14
C ALA A 49 -8.44 -4.74 -2.67
N ALA A 50 -8.96 -3.91 -3.57
CA ALA A 50 -10.23 -4.18 -4.25
C ALA A 50 -9.96 -4.83 -5.60
N HIS A 51 -10.77 -5.83 -5.97
CA HIS A 51 -10.78 -6.35 -7.32
C HIS A 51 -11.24 -5.24 -8.31
N PRO A 52 -10.66 -5.12 -9.52
CA PRO A 52 -11.00 -4.04 -10.46
C PRO A 52 -12.48 -3.95 -10.87
N ASN A 53 -13.23 -5.05 -10.75
CA ASN A 53 -14.68 -5.05 -11.02
C ASN A 53 -15.53 -4.54 -9.84
N GLY A 54 -14.93 -4.20 -8.70
CA GLY A 54 -15.60 -3.68 -7.51
C GLY A 54 -16.43 -4.70 -6.72
N SER A 55 -16.33 -6.00 -7.00
CA SER A 55 -17.18 -7.03 -6.37
C SER A 55 -16.53 -7.79 -5.21
N ILE A 56 -15.20 -7.69 -5.04
CA ILE A 56 -14.46 -8.39 -3.99
C ILE A 56 -13.43 -7.44 -3.37
N LEU A 57 -13.36 -7.46 -2.04
CA LEU A 57 -12.27 -6.91 -1.25
C LEU A 57 -11.38 -8.06 -0.78
N TYR A 58 -10.08 -7.94 -0.99
CA TYR A 58 -9.07 -8.84 -0.44
C TYR A 58 -8.42 -8.19 0.76
N ALA A 59 -8.26 -8.94 1.85
CA ALA A 59 -7.65 -8.47 3.08
C ALA A 59 -6.51 -9.40 3.51
N CYS A 60 -5.33 -8.83 3.80
CA CYS A 60 -4.29 -9.57 4.52
C CYS A 60 -4.78 -9.95 5.91
N SER A 61 -4.43 -11.14 6.38
CA SER A 61 -4.35 -11.46 7.80
C SER A 61 -2.88 -11.56 8.17
N GLU A 62 -2.33 -10.48 8.73
CA GLU A 62 -0.90 -10.31 9.03
C GLU A 62 -0.50 -11.10 10.28
N VAL A 63 -0.53 -12.43 10.17
CA VAL A 63 -0.21 -13.35 11.26
C VAL A 63 0.90 -14.33 10.85
N GLY A 64 1.60 -14.89 11.83
CA GLY A 64 2.61 -15.93 11.59
C GLY A 64 2.03 -17.33 11.39
N LYS A 65 0.76 -17.56 11.80
CA LYS A 65 0.10 -18.86 11.69
C LYS A 65 -1.38 -18.69 11.40
N THR A 66 -1.90 -19.48 10.46
CA THR A 66 -3.32 -19.53 10.11
C THR A 66 -3.83 -20.96 10.24
N ARG A 67 -4.90 -21.17 11.02
CA ARG A 67 -5.53 -22.50 11.21
C ARG A 67 -4.51 -23.59 11.60
N GLY A 68 -3.56 -23.25 12.48
CA GLY A 68 -2.50 -24.15 12.96
C GLY A 68 -1.35 -24.43 11.98
N LYS A 69 -1.37 -23.86 10.77
CA LYS A 69 -0.28 -23.96 9.79
C LYS A 69 0.59 -22.70 9.81
N PRO A 70 1.91 -22.79 9.56
CA PRO A 70 2.76 -21.61 9.37
C PRO A 70 2.27 -20.76 8.19
N GLY A 71 2.40 -19.44 8.35
CA GLY A 71 2.03 -18.45 7.35
C GLY A 71 0.72 -17.72 7.66
N GLY A 72 0.65 -16.49 7.17
CA GLY A 72 -0.59 -15.71 7.18
C GLY A 72 -1.49 -16.08 6.00
N SER A 73 -2.53 -15.28 5.79
CA SER A 73 -3.51 -15.55 4.74
C SER A 73 -4.03 -14.28 4.06
N VAL A 74 -4.64 -14.45 2.89
CA VAL A 74 -5.50 -13.45 2.26
C VAL A 74 -6.93 -13.94 2.37
N HIS A 75 -7.79 -13.08 2.90
CA HIS A 75 -9.23 -13.26 2.99
C HIS A 75 -9.93 -12.63 1.79
N GLU A 76 -10.98 -13.27 1.30
CA GLU A 76 -11.84 -12.78 0.23
C GLU A 76 -13.19 -12.37 0.84
N LEU A 77 -13.62 -11.15 0.54
CA LEU A 77 -14.86 -10.57 1.06
C LEU A 77 -15.69 -10.08 -0.13
N ALA A 78 -16.88 -10.64 -0.33
CA ALA A 78 -17.82 -10.15 -1.33
C ALA A 78 -18.29 -8.75 -0.95
N ILE A 79 -18.44 -7.88 -1.95
CA ILE A 79 -19.00 -6.54 -1.79
C ILE A 79 -20.42 -6.57 -2.34
N ASP A 80 -21.41 -6.31 -1.48
CA ASP A 80 -22.79 -6.12 -1.93
C ASP A 80 -22.88 -4.85 -2.78
N GLY A 81 -23.29 -4.97 -4.03
CA GLY A 81 -23.32 -3.85 -4.98
C GLY A 81 -24.42 -2.81 -4.71
N ALA A 82 -25.34 -3.06 -3.78
CA ALA A 82 -26.39 -2.11 -3.40
C ALA A 82 -26.04 -1.36 -2.11
N THR A 83 -25.42 -2.03 -1.14
CA THR A 83 -25.14 -1.48 0.19
C THR A 83 -23.67 -1.15 0.42
N GLY A 84 -22.76 -1.83 -0.29
CA GLY A 84 -21.32 -1.83 -0.04
C GLY A 84 -20.91 -2.70 1.16
N GLU A 85 -21.83 -3.47 1.74
CA GLU A 85 -21.50 -4.36 2.86
C GLU A 85 -20.67 -5.55 2.40
N LEU A 86 -19.76 -5.97 3.29
CA LEU A 86 -18.84 -7.07 3.11
C LEU A 86 -19.41 -8.38 3.65
N GLU A 87 -19.28 -9.46 2.89
CA GLU A 87 -19.55 -10.83 3.33
C GLU A 87 -18.32 -11.72 3.13
N ALA A 88 -17.94 -12.49 4.14
CA ALA A 88 -16.76 -13.36 4.05
C ALA A 88 -17.00 -14.55 3.09
N LEU A 89 -16.10 -14.74 2.12
CA LEU A 89 -16.18 -15.79 1.11
C LEU A 89 -15.20 -16.95 1.36
N GLY A 90 -14.02 -16.66 1.91
CA GLY A 90 -12.94 -17.64 2.03
C GLY A 90 -11.61 -17.01 2.38
N SER A 91 -10.58 -17.85 2.53
CA SER A 91 -9.20 -17.40 2.75
C SER A 91 -8.18 -18.46 2.37
N GLN A 92 -7.03 -18.01 1.87
CA GLN A 92 -5.92 -18.89 1.46
C GLN A 92 -4.60 -18.47 2.11
N LEU A 93 -3.73 -19.44 2.36
CA LEU A 93 -2.39 -19.17 2.91
C LEU A 93 -1.52 -18.42 1.91
N THR A 94 -0.74 -17.45 2.38
CA THR A 94 0.21 -16.68 1.55
C THR A 94 1.57 -17.34 1.37
N HIS A 95 1.76 -18.53 1.94
CA HIS A 95 3.03 -19.26 1.90
C HIS A 95 4.23 -18.46 2.48
N GLY A 96 3.93 -17.53 3.39
CA GLY A 96 4.90 -16.77 4.17
C GLY A 96 4.25 -16.14 5.40
N GLU A 97 5.04 -15.81 6.40
CA GLU A 97 4.56 -15.23 7.66
C GLU A 97 4.36 -13.72 7.55
N HIS A 98 3.30 -13.21 8.19
CA HIS A 98 2.94 -11.79 8.26
C HIS A 98 2.79 -11.13 6.87
N PRO A 99 1.82 -11.55 6.03
CA PRO A 99 1.46 -10.83 4.82
C PRO A 99 1.03 -9.40 5.17
N CYS A 100 1.74 -8.42 4.62
CA CYS A 100 1.58 -7.01 4.99
C CYS A 100 1.14 -6.13 3.82
N TYR A 101 1.01 -6.71 2.63
CA TYR A 101 0.58 -6.01 1.42
C TYR A 101 -0.06 -6.98 0.43
N VAL A 102 -1.16 -6.54 -0.20
CA VAL A 102 -1.79 -7.22 -1.33
C VAL A 102 -2.08 -6.25 -2.46
N SER A 103 -1.99 -6.72 -3.69
CA SER A 103 -2.40 -5.98 -4.89
C SER A 103 -3.01 -6.92 -5.93
N VAL A 104 -3.75 -6.35 -6.87
CA VAL A 104 -4.42 -7.10 -7.94
C VAL A 104 -3.90 -6.62 -9.28
N SER A 105 -3.72 -7.52 -10.25
CA SER A 105 -3.38 -7.14 -11.61
C SER A 105 -4.47 -6.25 -12.22
N PRO A 106 -4.12 -5.30 -13.11
CA PRO A 106 -5.11 -4.38 -13.70
C PRO A 106 -6.29 -5.09 -14.36
N GLU A 107 -6.05 -6.25 -14.97
CA GLU A 107 -7.06 -7.08 -15.61
C GLU A 107 -7.90 -7.95 -14.64
N GLY A 108 -7.56 -7.99 -13.34
CA GLY A 108 -8.26 -8.80 -12.34
C GLY A 108 -7.97 -10.30 -12.43
N ALA A 109 -6.85 -10.70 -13.06
CA ALA A 109 -6.50 -12.10 -13.29
C ALA A 109 -5.53 -12.70 -12.26
N SER A 110 -4.84 -11.86 -11.49
CA SER A 110 -3.88 -12.31 -10.47
C SER A 110 -3.93 -11.41 -9.24
N LEU A 111 -3.80 -12.00 -8.07
CA LEU A 111 -3.51 -11.33 -6.81
C LEU A 111 -2.06 -11.59 -6.40
N TYR A 112 -1.41 -10.57 -5.85
CA TYR A 112 -0.06 -10.63 -5.34
C TYR A 112 -0.07 -10.36 -3.83
N ALA A 113 0.74 -11.07 -3.06
CA ALA A 113 0.91 -10.85 -1.63
C ALA A 113 2.39 -10.77 -1.26
N ALA A 114 2.77 -9.82 -0.39
CA ALA A 114 4.12 -9.72 0.17
C ALA A 114 4.11 -10.10 1.66
N ASN A 115 4.98 -11.03 2.06
CA ASN A 115 5.10 -11.56 3.40
C ASN A 115 6.32 -10.99 4.12
N TYR A 116 6.09 -10.10 5.09
CA TYR A 116 7.15 -9.35 5.75
C TYR A 116 8.11 -10.26 6.50
N SER A 117 7.62 -11.11 7.40
CA SER A 117 8.49 -12.01 8.18
C SER A 117 8.90 -13.24 7.38
N GLY A 118 8.11 -13.64 6.39
CA GLY A 118 8.48 -14.69 5.45
C GLY A 118 9.65 -14.31 4.55
N GLY A 119 9.82 -13.02 4.24
CA GLY A 119 10.86 -12.54 3.33
C GLY A 119 10.61 -12.91 1.87
N ASN A 120 9.36 -13.21 1.53
CA ASN A 120 8.96 -13.70 0.22
C ASN A 120 7.65 -13.05 -0.26
N ALA A 121 7.31 -13.27 -1.52
CA ALA A 121 6.03 -12.88 -2.09
C ALA A 121 5.32 -14.09 -2.73
N ALA A 122 4.02 -13.99 -2.95
CA ALA A 122 3.22 -15.05 -3.57
C ALA A 122 2.30 -14.50 -4.68
N VAL A 123 2.03 -15.34 -5.66
CA VAL A 123 1.13 -15.06 -6.80
C VAL A 123 -0.05 -16.03 -6.77
N PHE A 124 -1.25 -15.49 -6.85
CA PHE A 124 -2.51 -16.22 -6.89
C PHE A 124 -3.24 -15.91 -8.19
N PRO A 125 -3.51 -16.90 -9.03
CA PRO A 125 -4.45 -16.72 -10.13
C PRO A 125 -5.85 -16.43 -9.57
N LEU A 126 -6.59 -15.57 -10.27
CA LEU A 126 -7.98 -15.26 -9.96
C LEU A 126 -8.87 -15.86 -11.03
N SER A 127 -9.92 -16.55 -10.60
CA SER A 127 -11.01 -16.97 -11.48
C SER A 127 -11.73 -15.77 -12.09
N SER A 128 -12.57 -15.99 -13.10
CA SER A 128 -13.40 -14.94 -13.70
C SER A 128 -14.35 -14.23 -12.74
N ALA A 129 -14.66 -14.86 -11.60
CA ALA A 129 -15.44 -14.26 -10.52
C ALA A 129 -14.57 -13.46 -9.52
N GLY A 130 -13.26 -13.33 -9.75
CA GLY A 130 -12.30 -12.73 -8.83
C GLY A 130 -11.94 -13.62 -7.64
N ARG A 131 -12.34 -14.90 -7.62
CA ARG A 131 -11.97 -15.81 -6.53
C ARG A 131 -10.54 -16.32 -6.68
N LEU A 132 -9.80 -16.39 -5.57
CA LEU A 132 -8.46 -16.98 -5.49
C LEU A 132 -8.51 -18.46 -5.94
N GLU A 133 -7.65 -18.85 -6.87
CA GLU A 133 -7.43 -20.26 -7.22
C GLU A 133 -6.41 -20.91 -6.27
N GLU A 134 -6.68 -22.12 -5.79
CA GLU A 134 -5.74 -22.90 -4.97
C GLU A 134 -4.91 -23.91 -5.80
N PRO A 135 -3.62 -24.12 -5.45
CA PRO A 135 -2.79 -23.31 -4.54
C PRO A 135 -2.26 -22.03 -5.23
N ALA A 136 -1.52 -21.19 -4.48
CA ALA A 136 -0.68 -20.15 -5.09
C ALA A 136 0.16 -20.74 -6.23
N SER A 137 0.24 -20.03 -7.36
CA SER A 137 0.92 -20.53 -8.55
C SER A 137 2.42 -20.24 -8.55
N ALA A 138 2.88 -19.29 -7.73
CA ALA A 138 4.29 -19.01 -7.52
C ALA A 138 4.58 -18.44 -6.12
N VAL A 139 5.76 -18.75 -5.59
CA VAL A 139 6.36 -18.13 -4.41
C VAL A 139 7.72 -17.57 -4.81
N ILE A 140 8.01 -16.33 -4.42
CA ILE A 140 9.14 -15.54 -4.89
C ILE A 140 10.02 -15.22 -3.70
N GLU A 141 11.23 -15.76 -3.70
CA GLU A 141 12.24 -15.52 -2.67
C GLU A 141 13.15 -14.35 -3.06
N ASN A 142 13.64 -13.61 -2.06
CA ASN A 142 14.48 -12.43 -2.24
C ASN A 142 15.90 -12.64 -1.66
N PRO A 143 16.78 -13.40 -2.33
CA PRO A 143 18.10 -13.77 -1.80
C PRO A 143 19.15 -12.65 -1.88
N GLY A 144 18.76 -11.38 -1.73
CA GLY A 144 19.66 -10.23 -1.81
C GLY A 144 20.64 -10.14 -0.63
N GLU A 145 21.68 -9.32 -0.80
CA GLU A 145 22.54 -8.94 0.32
C GLU A 145 21.73 -8.13 1.34
N LEU A 146 21.90 -8.45 2.62
CA LEU A 146 21.19 -7.76 3.69
C LEU A 146 21.69 -6.33 3.86
N GLY A 147 20.78 -5.45 4.28
CA GLY A 147 21.13 -4.09 4.66
C GLY A 147 21.85 -4.00 6.02
N PRO A 148 22.47 -2.84 6.33
CA PRO A 148 23.32 -2.67 7.49
C PRO A 148 22.56 -2.57 8.83
N MET A 149 21.26 -2.27 8.83
CA MET A 149 20.46 -2.07 10.05
C MET A 149 19.99 -3.41 10.61
N THR A 150 20.88 -4.16 11.26
CA THR A 150 20.62 -5.55 11.69
C THR A 150 19.42 -5.76 12.63
N SER A 151 18.88 -4.71 13.26
CA SER A 151 17.63 -4.80 14.03
C SER A 151 16.36 -4.84 13.16
N ARG A 152 16.46 -4.48 11.88
CA ARG A 152 15.36 -4.39 10.91
C ARG A 152 15.66 -5.07 9.57
N GLN A 153 16.92 -5.46 9.34
CA GLN A 153 17.45 -6.03 8.10
C GLN A 153 18.26 -7.30 8.40
N ASP A 154 17.82 -8.11 9.36
CA ASP A 154 18.43 -9.39 9.74
C ASP A 154 18.15 -10.52 8.74
N LYS A 155 17.16 -10.32 7.87
CA LYS A 155 16.80 -11.19 6.75
C LYS A 155 16.03 -10.39 5.69
N ALA A 156 15.63 -11.05 4.61
CA ALA A 156 14.69 -10.48 3.63
C ALA A 156 13.34 -10.15 4.29
N HIS A 157 12.78 -9.01 3.90
CA HIS A 157 11.51 -8.48 4.37
C HIS A 157 10.73 -7.85 3.20
N ALA A 158 10.13 -8.70 2.36
CA ALA A 158 9.24 -8.24 1.29
C ALA A 158 8.08 -7.45 1.89
N HIS A 159 8.06 -6.14 1.64
CA HIS A 159 7.09 -5.23 2.24
C HIS A 159 5.97 -4.85 1.27
N SER A 160 6.22 -4.80 -0.03
CA SER A 160 5.16 -4.60 -1.00
C SER A 160 5.45 -5.30 -2.33
N ILE A 161 4.36 -5.62 -3.05
CA ILE A 161 4.38 -6.19 -4.38
C ILE A 161 3.25 -5.56 -5.19
N GLY A 162 3.55 -5.05 -6.38
CA GLY A 162 2.55 -4.33 -7.17
C GLY A 162 2.84 -4.33 -8.68
N PRO A 163 1.79 -4.41 -9.52
CA PRO A 163 1.96 -4.18 -10.96
C PRO A 163 2.42 -2.75 -11.20
N ILE A 164 3.31 -2.56 -12.17
CA ILE A 164 3.67 -1.23 -12.66
C ILE A 164 2.70 -0.85 -13.80
N PRO A 165 1.85 0.18 -13.62
CA PRO A 165 0.74 0.46 -14.55
C PRO A 165 1.20 0.67 -16.00
N GLY A 166 0.47 0.10 -16.96
CA GLY A 166 0.79 0.19 -18.39
C GLY A 166 1.95 -0.69 -18.85
N THR A 167 2.53 -1.52 -17.98
CA THR A 167 3.70 -2.36 -18.30
C THR A 167 3.44 -3.84 -17.97
N PRO A 168 4.24 -4.78 -18.53
CA PRO A 168 4.17 -6.19 -18.13
C PRO A 168 4.91 -6.49 -16.82
N PHE A 169 5.35 -5.46 -16.09
CA PHE A 169 6.23 -5.63 -14.94
C PHE A 169 5.48 -5.54 -13.61
N VAL A 170 6.02 -6.24 -12.61
CA VAL A 170 5.60 -6.26 -11.21
C VAL A 170 6.84 -6.01 -10.36
N TYR A 171 6.77 -5.06 -9.43
CA TYR A 171 7.84 -4.79 -8.50
C TYR A 171 7.66 -5.57 -7.19
N VAL A 172 8.74 -5.86 -6.50
CA VAL A 172 8.78 -6.29 -5.10
C VAL A 172 9.76 -5.41 -4.35
N ALA A 173 9.28 -4.65 -3.36
CA ALA A 173 10.16 -3.87 -2.48
C ALA A 173 10.50 -4.71 -1.25
N ASP A 174 11.79 -4.93 -1.02
CA ASP A 174 12.30 -5.69 0.11
C ASP A 174 13.12 -4.79 1.04
N LEU A 175 12.55 -4.55 2.22
CA LEU A 175 13.15 -3.69 3.24
C LEU A 175 14.47 -4.28 3.74
N GLY A 176 14.54 -5.60 3.87
CA GLY A 176 15.65 -6.32 4.48
C GLY A 176 16.92 -6.32 3.63
N THR A 177 16.77 -6.27 2.32
CA THR A 177 17.89 -6.35 1.36
C THR A 177 18.23 -5.02 0.68
N ASP A 178 17.60 -3.92 1.10
CA ASP A 178 17.69 -2.61 0.44
C ASP A 178 17.43 -2.70 -1.07
N THR A 179 16.50 -3.56 -1.51
CA THR A 179 16.35 -3.87 -2.94
C THR A 179 14.91 -3.80 -3.40
N VAL A 180 14.71 -3.18 -4.57
CA VAL A 180 13.47 -3.29 -5.37
C VAL A 180 13.73 -4.23 -6.53
N TYR A 181 13.07 -5.38 -6.53
CA TYR A 181 13.16 -6.38 -7.60
C TYR A 181 12.08 -6.14 -8.65
N ILE A 182 12.44 -6.13 -9.92
CA ILE A 182 11.49 -6.08 -11.03
C ILE A 182 11.34 -7.45 -11.65
N HIS A 183 10.10 -7.86 -11.84
CA HIS A 183 9.74 -9.11 -12.47
C HIS A 183 8.82 -8.85 -13.66
N ARG A 184 9.00 -9.60 -14.74
CA ARG A 184 8.07 -9.65 -15.86
C ARG A 184 7.01 -10.72 -15.60
N ARG A 185 5.75 -10.36 -15.80
CA ARG A 185 4.61 -11.29 -15.69
C ARG A 185 4.59 -12.25 -16.88
N SER A 186 4.34 -13.53 -16.61
CA SER A 186 4.06 -14.50 -17.66
C SER A 186 2.75 -14.18 -18.38
N VAL A 187 2.61 -14.63 -19.64
CA VAL A 187 1.41 -14.34 -20.45
C VAL A 187 0.12 -14.86 -19.80
N ASP A 188 0.21 -15.97 -19.07
CA ASP A 188 -0.91 -16.55 -18.32
C ASP A 188 -1.15 -15.90 -16.94
N GLY A 189 -0.29 -14.96 -16.51
CA GLY A 189 -0.38 -14.27 -15.22
C GLY A 189 -0.05 -15.14 -14.00
N ARG A 190 0.42 -16.38 -14.20
CA ARG A 190 0.62 -17.36 -13.11
C ARG A 190 2.02 -17.34 -12.51
N SER A 191 2.99 -16.67 -13.14
CA SER A 191 4.37 -16.62 -12.65
C SER A 191 5.03 -15.28 -12.94
N LEU A 192 6.10 -15.00 -12.20
CA LEU A 192 6.91 -13.79 -12.30
C LEU A 192 8.36 -14.19 -12.58
N LEU A 193 8.94 -13.67 -13.66
CA LEU A 193 10.35 -13.86 -14.01
C LEU A 193 11.13 -12.61 -13.62
N ARG A 194 12.09 -12.72 -12.70
CA ARG A 194 12.96 -11.58 -12.31
C ARG A 194 13.76 -11.11 -13.52
N THR A 195 13.63 -9.83 -13.87
CA THR A 195 14.35 -9.21 -14.99
C THR A 195 15.46 -8.29 -14.50
N SER A 196 15.24 -7.56 -13.40
CA SER A 196 16.22 -6.65 -12.85
C SER A 196 16.05 -6.50 -11.33
N ALA A 197 16.99 -5.79 -10.72
CA ALA A 197 16.90 -5.34 -9.33
C ALA A 197 17.62 -4.00 -9.19
N LEU A 198 17.02 -3.08 -8.46
CA LEU A 198 17.66 -1.85 -8.00
C LEU A 198 17.95 -1.98 -6.51
N ARG A 199 19.23 -2.00 -6.15
CA ARG A 199 19.63 -1.83 -4.75
C ARG A 199 19.67 -0.33 -4.44
N VAL A 200 18.84 0.11 -3.52
CA VAL A 200 18.84 1.49 -3.02
C VAL A 200 19.98 1.69 -2.00
N GLU A 201 20.09 2.89 -1.45
CA GLU A 201 21.14 3.22 -0.48
C GLU A 201 21.11 2.27 0.73
N PRO A 202 22.28 1.80 1.22
CA PRO A 202 22.34 0.93 2.38
C PRO A 202 21.65 1.53 3.60
N GLY A 203 20.71 0.76 4.17
CA GLY A 203 19.92 1.16 5.33
C GLY A 203 18.69 2.01 4.97
N SER A 204 18.31 2.07 3.69
CA SER A 204 17.10 2.77 3.26
C SER A 204 15.83 1.98 3.55
N GLY A 205 15.87 0.67 3.31
CA GLY A 205 14.76 -0.25 3.52
C GLY A 205 13.53 0.10 2.65
N PRO A 206 13.55 -0.16 1.33
CA PRO A 206 12.46 0.19 0.43
C PRO A 206 11.17 -0.50 0.86
N ARG A 207 10.11 0.30 1.00
CA ARG A 207 8.85 -0.12 1.63
C ARG A 207 7.74 -0.27 0.62
N HIS A 208 7.25 0.84 0.07
CA HIS A 208 6.20 0.93 -0.94
C HIS A 208 6.72 1.66 -2.18
N ALA A 209 6.04 1.52 -3.31
CA ALA A 209 6.31 2.33 -4.50
C ALA A 209 5.03 2.80 -5.19
N ALA A 210 5.11 3.98 -5.81
CA ALA A 210 4.06 4.57 -6.65
C ALA A 210 4.56 4.74 -8.09
N ALA A 211 3.68 4.52 -9.05
CA ALA A 211 3.93 4.71 -10.47
C ALA A 211 2.62 5.05 -11.18
N ARG A 212 2.70 5.72 -12.34
CA ARG A 212 1.54 6.12 -13.13
C ARG A 212 1.65 5.58 -14.54
N GLU A 213 0.53 5.13 -15.09
CA GLU A 213 0.46 4.68 -16.48
C GLU A 213 0.92 5.79 -17.45
N GLY A 214 1.71 5.40 -18.44
CA GLY A 214 2.30 6.32 -19.42
C GLY A 214 3.47 7.15 -18.91
N SER A 215 3.83 7.08 -17.63
CA SER A 215 5.07 7.65 -17.08
C SER A 215 6.13 6.57 -16.94
N PRO A 216 7.39 6.80 -17.38
CA PRO A 216 8.47 5.86 -17.16
C PRO A 216 9.07 5.98 -15.75
N TYR A 217 8.45 6.71 -14.82
CA TYR A 217 9.01 6.96 -13.49
C TYR A 217 8.30 6.18 -12.39
N MET A 218 9.11 5.63 -11.49
CA MET A 218 8.69 5.02 -10.23
C MET A 218 9.24 5.83 -9.05
N TYR A 219 8.43 5.96 -8.02
CA TYR A 219 8.76 6.63 -6.76
C TYR A 219 8.80 5.58 -5.66
N ILE A 220 9.94 5.39 -5.02
CA ILE A 220 10.17 4.33 -4.03
C ILE A 220 10.45 4.99 -2.69
N ILE A 221 9.67 4.66 -1.66
CA ILE A 221 9.90 5.20 -0.31
C ILE A 221 10.74 4.23 0.53
N GLY A 222 11.86 4.70 1.07
CA GLY A 222 12.66 4.03 2.09
C GLY A 222 12.05 4.23 3.47
N GLU A 223 11.71 3.14 4.16
CA GLU A 223 11.15 3.19 5.52
C GLU A 223 12.16 3.74 6.51
N LEU A 224 13.39 3.23 6.47
CA LEU A 224 14.35 3.36 7.56
C LEU A 224 15.08 4.70 7.54
N ASP A 225 15.13 5.35 6.37
CA ASP A 225 15.78 6.65 6.18
C ASP A 225 14.82 7.79 5.80
N SER A 226 13.54 7.49 5.56
CA SER A 226 12.52 8.43 5.10
C SER A 226 12.92 9.21 3.82
N HIS A 227 13.56 8.54 2.85
CA HIS A 227 13.88 9.13 1.54
C HIS A 227 13.04 8.53 0.42
N VAL A 228 12.66 9.38 -0.53
CA VAL A 228 12.09 8.95 -1.81
C VAL A 228 13.22 8.82 -2.82
N THR A 229 13.33 7.66 -3.44
CA THR A 229 14.16 7.42 -4.63
C THR A 229 13.27 7.46 -5.87
N VAL A 230 13.57 8.38 -6.78
CA VAL A 230 12.95 8.47 -8.10
C VAL A 230 13.80 7.64 -9.06
N ALA A 231 13.19 6.68 -9.73
CA ALA A 231 13.87 5.81 -10.69
C ALA A 231 13.12 5.76 -12.02
N ARG A 232 13.86 5.83 -13.13
CA ARG A 232 13.35 5.61 -14.49
C ARG A 232 13.33 4.13 -14.81
N LEU A 233 12.19 3.64 -15.29
CA LEU A 233 11.97 2.28 -15.76
C LEU A 233 12.32 2.17 -17.25
N GLY A 234 13.28 1.31 -17.57
CA GLY A 234 13.61 0.92 -18.94
C GLY A 234 12.62 -0.09 -19.53
N GLU A 235 12.60 -0.19 -20.86
CA GLU A 235 11.73 -1.15 -21.58
C GLU A 235 12.03 -2.62 -21.24
N ASP A 236 13.26 -2.92 -20.81
CA ASP A 236 13.71 -4.23 -20.34
C ASP A 236 13.38 -4.49 -18.86
N GLY A 237 12.80 -3.52 -18.18
CA GLY A 237 12.47 -3.55 -16.76
C GLY A 237 13.63 -3.15 -15.85
N SER A 238 14.73 -2.62 -16.38
CA SER A 238 15.79 -2.00 -15.57
C SER A 238 15.29 -0.74 -14.86
N LEU A 239 15.81 -0.47 -13.66
CA LEU A 239 15.53 0.76 -12.92
C LEU A 239 16.82 1.58 -12.78
N GLU A 240 16.77 2.83 -13.23
CA GLU A 240 17.86 3.80 -13.14
C GLU A 240 17.48 4.93 -12.18
N PRO A 241 18.13 5.06 -11.00
CA PRO A 241 17.88 6.17 -10.10
C PRO A 241 18.24 7.52 -10.74
N VAL A 242 17.34 8.50 -10.65
CA VAL A 242 17.55 9.85 -11.21
C VAL A 242 17.54 10.94 -10.14
N GLN A 243 16.89 10.69 -9.01
CA GLN A 243 16.86 11.63 -7.89
C GLN A 243 16.64 10.87 -6.58
N ARG A 244 17.15 11.44 -5.49
CA ARG A 244 16.81 11.03 -4.14
C ARG A 244 16.70 12.25 -3.24
N LEU A 245 15.69 12.28 -2.39
CA LEU A 245 15.41 13.40 -1.48
C LEU A 245 14.68 12.93 -0.22
N SER A 246 14.89 13.65 0.88
CA SER A 246 14.23 13.35 2.14
C SER A 246 12.75 13.76 2.11
N ALA A 247 11.90 12.95 2.74
CA ALA A 247 10.51 13.28 3.04
C ALA A 247 10.34 13.95 4.41
N LEU A 248 11.42 14.44 5.01
CA LEU A 248 11.42 15.12 6.30
C LEU A 248 11.89 16.58 6.16
N PRO A 249 11.51 17.46 7.10
CA PRO A 249 12.06 18.81 7.17
C PRO A 249 13.58 18.81 7.32
N GLU A 250 14.24 19.78 6.72
CA GLU A 250 15.68 20.00 6.91
C GLU A 250 16.01 20.14 8.40
N GLY A 251 16.99 19.37 8.87
CA GLY A 251 17.43 19.39 10.27
C GLY A 251 16.53 18.63 11.25
N PHE A 252 15.49 17.90 10.79
CA PHE A 252 14.75 17.01 11.67
C PHE A 252 15.67 15.92 12.24
N ALA A 253 15.71 15.83 13.58
CA ALA A 253 16.61 14.94 14.30
C ALA A 253 15.88 13.85 15.12
N GLY A 254 14.55 13.78 15.01
CA GLY A 254 13.75 12.74 15.67
C GLY A 254 13.80 11.42 14.92
N GLU A 255 13.29 10.36 15.56
CA GLU A 255 13.03 9.11 14.86
C GLU A 255 11.85 9.29 13.91
N SER A 256 12.01 8.86 12.67
CA SER A 256 10.92 8.78 11.71
C SER A 256 11.09 7.60 10.78
N TRP A 257 10.02 6.83 10.59
CA TRP A 257 9.93 5.78 9.62
C TRP A 257 8.83 6.07 8.60
N ALA A 258 9.22 6.34 7.36
CA ALA A 258 8.25 6.55 6.30
C ALA A 258 7.40 5.30 6.09
N ALA A 259 6.16 5.48 5.62
CA ALA A 259 5.22 4.39 5.46
C ALA A 259 4.66 4.33 4.03
N ASP A 260 3.70 5.19 3.72
CA ASP A 260 2.93 5.03 2.50
C ASP A 260 3.26 6.10 1.47
N ILE A 261 2.99 5.80 0.21
CA ILE A 261 3.30 6.67 -0.92
C ILE A 261 2.22 6.57 -1.98
N HIS A 262 1.67 7.72 -2.40
CA HIS A 262 0.63 7.78 -3.44
C HIS A 262 0.84 8.97 -4.37
N LEU A 263 0.59 8.74 -5.65
CA LEU A 263 0.42 9.82 -6.62
C LEU A 263 -1.03 10.26 -6.67
N SER A 264 -1.22 11.55 -6.90
CA SER A 264 -2.49 12.07 -7.42
C SER A 264 -2.78 11.49 -8.81
N ALA A 265 -4.06 11.37 -9.17
CA ALA A 265 -4.49 10.71 -10.42
C ALA A 265 -3.90 11.36 -11.68
N ASP A 266 -3.67 12.68 -11.66
CA ASP A 266 -3.03 13.42 -12.75
C ASP A 266 -1.50 13.28 -12.76
N GLY A 267 -0.91 12.69 -11.72
CA GLY A 267 0.53 12.48 -11.57
C GLY A 267 1.32 13.72 -11.17
N ARG A 268 0.68 14.86 -10.91
CA ARG A 268 1.39 16.13 -10.63
C ARG A 268 1.91 16.23 -9.20
N PHE A 269 1.31 15.48 -8.28
CA PHE A 269 1.68 15.51 -6.87
C PHE A 269 1.86 14.12 -6.30
N LEU A 270 2.90 13.97 -5.48
CA LEU A 270 3.24 12.77 -4.72
C LEU A 270 3.12 13.07 -3.23
N TYR A 271 2.56 12.13 -2.48
CA TYR A 271 2.34 12.22 -1.04
C TYR A 271 3.08 11.08 -0.35
N VAL A 272 3.72 11.37 0.78
CA VAL A 272 4.43 10.37 1.59
C VAL A 272 4.07 10.54 3.06
N SER A 273 3.69 9.46 3.75
CA SER A 273 3.47 9.53 5.20
C SER A 273 4.73 9.19 5.99
N ASN A 274 4.98 9.94 7.07
CA ASN A 274 6.10 9.74 7.99
C ASN A 274 5.59 9.43 9.38
N ARG A 275 5.91 8.25 9.93
CA ARG A 275 5.57 7.86 11.30
C ARG A 275 6.66 8.34 12.25
N GLY A 276 6.31 9.04 13.32
CA GLY A 276 7.26 9.71 14.22
C GLY A 276 7.29 11.22 13.99
N HIS A 277 7.52 11.68 12.76
CA HIS A 277 7.22 13.07 12.39
C HIS A 277 5.70 13.34 12.24
N ASP A 278 4.91 12.28 12.09
CA ASP A 278 3.44 12.26 12.09
C ASP A 278 2.80 13.23 11.07
N SER A 279 3.34 13.20 9.85
CA SER A 279 3.02 14.14 8.76
C SER A 279 2.81 13.44 7.42
N ILE A 280 2.18 14.15 6.49
CA ILE A 280 2.26 13.90 5.05
C ILE A 280 3.24 14.91 4.43
N ALA A 281 4.33 14.43 3.83
CA ALA A 281 5.15 15.21 2.93
C ALA A 281 4.48 15.28 1.55
N VAL A 282 4.41 16.47 0.96
CA VAL A 282 3.82 16.72 -0.35
C VAL A 282 4.91 17.18 -1.30
N PHE A 283 5.01 16.53 -2.45
CA PHE A 283 5.93 16.88 -3.52
C PHE A 283 5.15 17.23 -4.78
N GLU A 284 5.63 18.24 -5.50
CA GLU A 284 5.28 18.44 -6.91
C GLU A 284 6.21 17.59 -7.77
N ALA A 285 5.65 16.87 -8.74
CA ALA A 285 6.38 16.05 -9.69
C ALA A 285 6.49 16.77 -11.04
N ASP A 286 7.71 16.87 -11.57
CA ASP A 286 7.97 17.45 -12.87
C ASP A 286 7.48 16.51 -13.98
N ALA A 287 6.70 17.06 -14.91
CA ALA A 287 6.08 16.28 -15.97
C ALA A 287 7.07 15.80 -17.04
N ALA A 288 8.23 16.45 -17.18
CA ALA A 288 9.23 16.13 -18.20
C ALA A 288 10.17 15.02 -17.75
N ASP A 289 10.62 15.06 -16.49
CA ASP A 289 11.66 14.14 -16.01
C ASP A 289 11.32 13.39 -14.70
N GLY A 290 10.10 13.54 -14.19
CA GLY A 290 9.63 12.86 -12.99
C GLY A 290 10.31 13.30 -11.70
N THR A 291 11.19 14.31 -11.73
CA THR A 291 11.84 14.79 -10.52
C THR A 291 10.83 15.44 -9.57
N LEU A 292 11.13 15.37 -8.28
CA LEU A 292 10.29 15.83 -7.20
C LEU A 292 10.84 17.10 -6.58
N ARG A 293 9.93 17.99 -6.21
CA ARG A 293 10.19 19.15 -5.37
C ARG A 293 9.27 19.11 -4.16
N LEU A 294 9.84 19.05 -2.97
CA LEU A 294 9.09 19.12 -1.72
C LEU A 294 8.41 20.51 -1.61
N ILE A 295 7.10 20.53 -1.37
CA ILE A 295 6.30 21.76 -1.28
C ILE A 295 5.61 21.94 0.08
N GLN A 296 5.41 20.87 0.85
CA GLN A 296 4.76 20.95 2.16
C GLN A 296 5.11 19.75 3.05
N HIS A 297 5.08 19.97 4.36
CA HIS A 297 4.80 18.93 5.35
C HIS A 297 3.54 19.32 6.10
N GLU A 298 2.49 18.50 6.05
CA GLU A 298 1.24 18.75 6.74
C GLU A 298 1.07 17.73 7.87
N SER A 299 0.69 18.19 9.06
CA SER A 299 0.39 17.29 10.17
C SER A 299 -0.83 16.43 9.84
N THR A 300 -0.77 15.14 10.18
CA THR A 300 -1.93 14.24 10.03
C THR A 300 -2.99 14.43 11.12
N GLY A 301 -2.73 15.25 12.13
CA GLY A 301 -3.63 15.45 13.27
C GLY A 301 -3.78 14.23 14.19
N GLY A 302 -2.95 13.21 14.01
CA GLY A 302 -2.87 12.01 14.85
C GLY A 302 -1.42 11.55 14.96
N SER A 303 -1.21 10.30 15.38
CA SER A 303 0.13 9.72 15.51
C SER A 303 0.29 8.42 14.75
N TYR A 304 1.46 8.27 14.13
CA TYR A 304 1.89 7.09 13.40
C TYR A 304 1.03 6.81 12.15
N PRO A 305 0.98 7.74 11.16
CA PRO A 305 0.22 7.57 9.91
C PRO A 305 0.79 6.45 9.04
N ARG A 306 0.31 5.22 9.24
CA ARG A 306 0.83 4.03 8.56
C ARG A 306 0.34 3.91 7.12
N ASN A 307 -0.80 4.48 6.81
CA ASN A 307 -1.40 4.51 5.48
C ASN A 307 -2.26 5.75 5.33
N PHE A 308 -2.45 6.18 4.09
CA PHE A 308 -3.44 7.17 3.74
C PHE A 308 -4.03 6.85 2.36
N ALA A 309 -5.14 7.50 2.02
CA ALA A 309 -5.73 7.40 0.69
C ALA A 309 -6.23 8.77 0.22
N LEU A 310 -6.07 9.02 -1.09
CA LEU A 310 -6.73 10.13 -1.77
C LEU A 310 -8.14 9.71 -2.16
N SER A 311 -9.12 10.58 -1.96
CA SER A 311 -10.48 10.34 -2.44
C SER A 311 -10.52 10.30 -3.98
N PRO A 312 -11.47 9.57 -4.60
CA PRO A 312 -11.56 9.46 -6.06
C PRO A 312 -11.73 10.80 -6.78
N ASP A 313 -12.42 11.76 -6.17
CA ASP A 313 -12.57 13.13 -6.67
C ASP A 313 -11.29 13.99 -6.52
N GLY A 314 -10.30 13.49 -5.77
CA GLY A 314 -9.05 14.16 -5.47
C GLY A 314 -9.17 15.35 -4.49
N GLY A 315 -10.34 15.58 -3.88
CA GLY A 315 -10.60 16.68 -2.97
C GLY A 315 -10.15 16.44 -1.52
N TRP A 316 -9.89 15.18 -1.16
CA TRP A 316 -9.61 14.77 0.21
C TRP A 316 -8.43 13.81 0.29
N LEU A 317 -7.73 13.86 1.42
CA LEU A 317 -6.77 12.86 1.86
C LEU A 317 -7.22 12.35 3.24
N LEU A 318 -7.34 11.04 3.40
CA LEU A 318 -7.67 10.41 4.67
C LEU A 318 -6.40 9.74 5.22
N ALA A 319 -5.96 10.11 6.41
CA ALA A 319 -4.77 9.56 7.05
C ALA A 319 -5.15 8.60 8.19
N ALA A 320 -4.76 7.32 8.08
CA ALA A 320 -4.93 6.31 9.12
C ALA A 320 -3.77 6.35 10.12
N ASN A 321 -4.04 6.93 11.28
CA ASN A 321 -3.09 7.12 12.38
C ASN A 321 -3.17 5.95 13.35
N GLN A 322 -2.22 5.02 13.23
CA GLN A 322 -2.23 3.73 13.92
C GLN A 322 -2.22 3.90 15.44
N ASN A 323 -1.34 4.74 15.98
CA ASN A 323 -1.09 4.80 17.42
C ASN A 323 -2.12 5.67 18.14
N SER A 324 -2.64 6.71 17.48
CA SER A 324 -3.72 7.53 18.05
C SER A 324 -5.11 6.91 17.88
N GLY A 325 -5.26 5.86 17.06
CA GLY A 325 -6.55 5.22 16.82
C GLY A 325 -7.53 6.16 16.12
N SER A 326 -7.08 6.82 15.05
CA SER A 326 -7.90 7.79 14.33
C SER A 326 -7.66 7.76 12.82
N VAL A 327 -8.72 8.05 12.06
CA VAL A 327 -8.64 8.45 10.66
C VAL A 327 -8.97 9.92 10.58
N ASN A 328 -7.98 10.74 10.26
CA ASN A 328 -8.13 12.19 10.15
C ASN A 328 -8.29 12.57 8.67
N VAL A 329 -9.14 13.56 8.39
CA VAL A 329 -9.38 14.03 7.02
C VAL A 329 -8.67 15.36 6.80
N LEU A 330 -7.92 15.44 5.70
CA LEU A 330 -7.30 16.66 5.21
C LEU A 330 -7.96 17.05 3.90
N ARG A 331 -8.25 18.34 3.73
CA ARG A 331 -8.67 18.90 2.45
C ARG A 331 -7.45 18.99 1.54
N ARG A 332 -7.61 18.56 0.29
CA ARG A 332 -6.60 18.71 -0.76
C ARG A 332 -7.05 19.77 -1.75
N ASP A 333 -6.16 20.68 -2.11
CA ASP A 333 -6.35 21.54 -3.28
C ASP A 333 -5.82 20.79 -4.53
N PRO A 334 -6.68 20.41 -5.50
CA PRO A 334 -6.22 19.69 -6.68
C PRO A 334 -5.30 20.49 -7.60
N GLN A 335 -5.29 21.82 -7.50
CA GLN A 335 -4.45 22.67 -8.35
C GLN A 335 -3.05 22.82 -7.79
N THR A 336 -2.92 22.96 -6.47
CA THR A 336 -1.63 23.21 -5.80
C THR A 336 -1.06 21.96 -5.13
N GLY A 337 -1.87 20.91 -4.96
CA GLY A 337 -1.52 19.69 -4.25
C GLY A 337 -1.47 19.83 -2.73
N LEU A 338 -1.56 21.06 -2.21
CA LEU A 338 -1.43 21.35 -0.79
C LEU A 338 -2.57 20.74 0.01
N LEU A 339 -2.24 20.39 1.25
CA LEU A 339 -3.15 19.80 2.23
C LEU A 339 -3.47 20.82 3.32
N GLN A 340 -4.67 20.72 3.88
CA GLN A 340 -5.07 21.47 5.06
C GLN A 340 -5.85 20.57 5.99
N GLY A 341 -5.43 20.50 7.27
CA GLY A 341 -6.19 19.80 8.30
C GLY A 341 -7.64 20.28 8.43
N THR A 342 -8.53 19.36 8.79
CA THR A 342 -9.95 19.63 9.09
C THR A 342 -10.32 19.13 10.49
N ASP A 343 -11.52 19.47 10.94
CA ASP A 343 -12.08 18.94 12.19
C ASP A 343 -12.71 17.53 12.02
N SER A 344 -12.72 16.99 10.80
CA SER A 344 -13.30 15.67 10.52
C SER A 344 -12.33 14.56 10.92
N VAL A 345 -12.75 13.77 11.91
CA VAL A 345 -12.00 12.66 12.46
C VAL A 345 -12.94 11.49 12.76
N LEU A 346 -12.46 10.28 12.48
CA LEU A 346 -13.12 9.04 12.84
C LEU A 346 -12.23 8.24 13.78
N SER A 347 -12.70 8.00 15.01
CA SER A 347 -11.97 7.17 15.98
C SER A 347 -12.21 5.68 15.73
N LEU A 348 -11.12 4.93 15.53
CA LEU A 348 -11.11 3.49 15.28
C LEU A 348 -9.87 2.87 15.92
N PRO A 349 -9.92 1.65 16.45
CA PRO A 349 -8.74 0.99 16.99
C PRO A 349 -7.74 0.72 15.84
N SER A 350 -6.51 1.21 16.01
CA SER A 350 -5.34 0.94 15.16
C SER A 350 -5.60 0.81 13.65
N PRO A 351 -6.15 1.85 12.98
CA PRO A 351 -6.37 1.84 11.53
C PRO A 351 -5.02 1.89 10.80
N VAL A 352 -4.86 1.05 9.78
CA VAL A 352 -3.57 0.87 9.08
C VAL A 352 -3.68 0.70 7.57
N CYS A 353 -4.89 0.63 7.02
CA CYS A 353 -5.12 0.64 5.57
C CYS A 353 -6.46 1.30 5.24
N ILE A 354 -6.52 2.12 4.20
CA ILE A 354 -7.71 2.75 3.65
C ILE A 354 -7.78 2.41 2.17
N ARG A 355 -8.92 1.87 1.73
CA ARG A 355 -9.14 1.51 0.33
C ARG A 355 -10.49 2.00 -0.15
N PHE A 356 -10.49 2.97 -1.07
CA PHE A 356 -11.69 3.36 -1.83
C PHE A 356 -12.09 2.28 -2.84
N LEU A 357 -13.39 2.23 -3.11
CA LEU A 357 -14.02 1.37 -4.12
C LEU A 357 -13.95 1.96 -5.53
#